data_AF-A0A661DNK6-F1
#
_entry.id   AF-A0A661DNK6-F1
#
_cell.length_a   1.000
_cell.length_b   1.000
_cell.length_c   1.000
_cell.angle_alpha   90.00
_cell.angle_beta   90.00
_cell.angle_gamma   90.00
#
_symmetry.space_group_name_H-M   'P 1'
#
loop_
_entity.id
_entity.type
_entity.pdbx_description
1 polymer ?
#
loop_
_entity_poly.entity_id
_entity_poly.type
_entity_poly.pdbx_seq_one_letter_code
_entity_poly.pdbx_strand_id
1 'polypeptide(L)' 'MKIERTSQFKRDYKRESKGQHHTTLAVAFGEVLNVLITDQPLDQKYHDHH' A
#
# COMPACT_ATOMS: atom_id res chain seq x y z
N MET A 1 7.13 -9.10 -12.91
CA MET A 1 6.42 -9.09 -11.61
C MET A 1 5.00 -8.60 -11.83
N LYS A 2 3.97 -9.37 -11.45
CA LYS A 2 2.56 -8.94 -11.51
C LYS A 2 2.06 -8.81 -10.08
N ILE A 3 1.50 -7.65 -9.75
CA ILE A 3 0.83 -7.45 -8.47
C ILE A 3 -0.60 -7.99 -8.60
N GLU A 4 -0.86 -9.13 -7.97
CA GLU A 4 -2.18 -9.73 -7.91
C GLU A 4 -3.04 -9.03 -6.86
N ARG A 5 -4.23 -8.58 -7.26
CA ARG A 5 -5.18 -7.89 -6.38
C ARG A 5 -6.33 -8.82 -6.04
N THR A 6 -6.26 -9.43 -4.85
CA THR A 6 -7.32 -10.32 -4.35
C THR A 6 -8.64 -9.57 -4.15
N SER A 7 -9.75 -10.29 -4.13
CA SER A 7 -11.07 -9.70 -3.85
C SER A 7 -11.14 -9.06 -2.46
N GLN A 8 -10.45 -9.65 -1.48
CA GLN A 8 -10.30 -9.10 -0.13
C GLN A 8 -9.55 -7.76 -0.17
N PHE A 9 -8.38 -7.71 -0.83
CA PHE A 9 -7.59 -6.48 -0.97
C PHE A 9 -8.41 -5.33 -1.58
N LYS A 10 -9.19 -5.60 -2.63
CA LYS A 10 -10.03 -4.58 -3.28
C LYS A 10 -11.11 -4.02 -2.33
N ARG A 11 -11.69 -4.86 -1.48
CA ARG A 11 -12.69 -4.44 -0.48
C ARG A 11 -12.07 -3.56 0.59
N ASP A 12 -10.94 -4.00 1.14
CA ASP A 12 -10.23 -3.25 2.18
C ASP A 12 -9.74 -1.90 1.66
N TYR A 13 -9.11 -1.88 0.48
CA TYR A 13 -8.68 -0.63 -0.16
C TYR A 13 -9.86 0.36 -0.33
N LYS A 14 -11.03 -0.12 -0.78
CA LYS A 14 -12.22 0.74 -0.95
C LYS A 14 -12.76 1.26 0.38
N ARG A 15 -12.66 0.48 1.47
CA ARG A 15 -13.06 0.92 2.81
C ARG A 15 -12.11 1.99 3.33
N GLU A 16 -10.80 1.73 3.29
CA GLU A 16 -9.78 2.65 3.81
C GLU A 16 -9.71 3.95 2.99
N SER A 17 -9.94 3.87 1.67
CA SER A 17 -10.03 5.06 0.79
C SER A 17 -11.19 6.00 1.11
N LYS A 18 -12.17 5.53 1.89
CA LYS A 18 -13.31 6.34 2.36
C LYS A 18 -13.17 6.77 3.81
N GLY A 19 -12.13 6.29 4.51
CA GLY A 19 -11.89 6.58 5.91
C GLY A 19 -11.23 7.94 6.14
N GLN A 20 -11.08 8.30 7.41
CA GLN A 20 -10.39 9.51 7.83
C GLN A 20 -8.92 9.57 7.37
N HIS A 21 -8.28 8.41 7.20
CA HIS A 21 -6.87 8.30 6.79
C HIS A 21 -6.67 8.13 5.26
N HIS A 22 -7.68 8.42 4.44
CA HIS A 22 -7.60 8.22 2.98
C HIS A 22 -6.43 8.96 2.32
N THR A 23 -6.05 10.15 2.81
CA THR A 23 -4.88 10.90 2.30
C THR A 23 -3.59 10.14 2.55
N THR A 24 -3.40 9.67 3.79
CA THR A 24 -2.24 8.85 4.16
C THR A 24 -2.20 7.57 3.33
N LEU A 25 -3.35 6.92 3.14
CA LEU A 25 -3.46 5.76 2.27
C LEU A 25 -3.01 6.12 0.84
N ALA A 26 -3.56 7.16 0.22
CA ALA A 26 -3.22 7.51 -1.15
C ALA A 26 -1.72 7.80 -1.35
N VAL A 27 -1.10 8.52 -0.40
CA VAL A 27 0.32 8.89 -0.47
C VAL A 27 1.21 7.70 -0.14
N ALA A 28 1.11 7.15 1.08
CA ALA A 28 2.01 6.10 1.54
C ALA A 28 1.85 4.80 0.74
N PHE A 29 0.61 4.44 0.38
CA PHE A 29 0.39 3.25 -0.44
C PHE A 29 0.95 3.43 -1.85
N GLY A 30 0.85 4.62 -2.45
CA GLY A 30 1.42 4.92 -3.76
C GLY A 30 2.95 4.80 -3.77
N GLU A 31 3.62 5.32 -2.75
CA GLU A 31 5.07 5.20 -2.56
C GLU A 31 5.51 3.74 -2.46
N VAL A 32 4.87 2.98 -1.56
CA VAL A 32 5.15 1.55 -1.37
C VAL A 32 4.89 0.75 -2.65
N LEU A 33 3.79 1.05 -3.36
CA LEU A 33 3.45 0.36 -4.60
C LEU A 33 4.51 0.61 -5.68
N ASN A 34 5.00 1.85 -5.82
CA ASN A 34 6.08 2.16 -6.76
C ASN A 34 7.34 1.39 -6.43
N VAL A 35 7.78 1.39 -5.16
CA VAL A 35 8.95 0.64 -4.68
C VAL A 35 8.82 -0.84 -5.03
N LEU A 36 7.67 -1.45 -4.73
CA LEU A 36 7.39 -2.85 -5.04
C LEU A 36 7.38 -3.13 -6.55
N ILE A 37 6.79 -2.26 -7.38
CA ILE A 37 6.78 -2.43 -8.84
C ILE A 37 8.19 -2.34 -9.41
N THR A 38 9.03 -1.49 -8.85
CA THR A 38 10.43 -1.30 -9.26
C THR A 38 11.41 -2.31 -8.65
N ASP A 39 10.91 -3.29 -7.90
CA ASP A 39 11.71 -4.31 -7.19
C ASP A 39 12.81 -3.69 -6.30
N GLN A 40 12.49 -2.53 -5.71
CA GLN A 40 13.38 -1.81 -4.80
C GLN A 40 13.09 -2.23 -3.35
N PRO A 41 14.10 -2.18 -2.47
CA PRO A 41 13.89 -2.42 -1.05
C PRO A 41 13.01 -1.32 -0.42
N LEU A 42 12.11 -1.72 0.47
CA LEU A 42 11.30 -0.80 1.26
C LEU A 42 12.14 -0.13 2.36
N ASP A 43 11.96 1.17 2.54
CA ASP A 43 12.55 1.91 3.66
C ASP A 43 12.10 1.36 5.01
N GLN A 44 12.98 1.43 6.00
CA GLN A 44 12.76 0.93 7.37
C GLN A 44 11.46 1.42 8.01
N LYS A 45 10.98 2.62 7.65
CA LYS A 45 9.70 3.20 8.12
C LYS A 45 8.45 2.41 7.70
N TYR A 46 8.55 1.56 6.68
CA TYR A 46 7.46 0.70 6.20
C TYR A 46 7.57 -0.74 6.72
N HIS A 47 8.60 -1.06 7.50
CA HIS A 47 8.69 -2.35 8.18
C HIS A 47 8.05 -2.20 9.54
N ASP A 48 7.13 -3.11 9.87
CA ASP A 48 6.65 -3.21 11.25
C ASP A 48 7.87 -3.40 12.15
N HIS A 49 8.10 -2.43 13.04
CA HIS A 49 9.15 -2.51 14.04
C HIS A 49 8.79 -3.67 14.99
N HIS A 50 9.65 -4.69 15.05
CA HIS A 50 9.71 -5.57 16.22
C HIS A 50 10.52 -4.88 17.33
#